data_AF-A0A819FYR2-F1
#
_entry.id   AF-A0A819FYR2-F1
#
_cell.length_a   1.000
_cell.length_b   1.000
_cell.length_c   1.000
_cell.angle_alpha   90.00
_cell.angle_beta   90.00
_cell.angle_gamma   90.00
#
_symmetry.space_group_name_H-M   'P 1'
#
loop_
_entity.id
_entity.type
_entity.pdbx_description
1 polymer ?
#
loop_
_entity_poly.entity_id
_entity_poly.type
_entity_poly.pdbx_seq_one_letter_code
_entity_poly.pdbx_strand_id
1 'polypeptide(L)'
;MTATSVISLVCPLTNQIFREPVIAEDGFTYEKDAIREWIKEYHTSPKTKQELKIDSFKPNTELKSYLENFGKALVSKDHNFKLNTDVEKERRALFNSNGKSIFKASWLLTKDKNGPPIVILKLAGVRAQVEATFYEKLARHPHILQTYGFVKQAPPDPNSVMLLQEYAPEGNLYEVLEDQPSIPTESVLCEIFMQVSDAMKYLSHNNVIHGDLACRNVLVFRFHHSEPKFNLVKVADFGLSKGASMYSALNKSSSTTSVNIVPVRYAAPEVLASNLFSMKSDIYSMGVLMWEAHSKGMFPWMKIENDEEVRRNVIKGDRLSQPESCSNNIWSIALKCMSEKPEDRPNFSSLYQLLSEAALKLKSSKNSTGKNPSQTVIQTIDYPSGSQYIGEMKDGKRHGKGVVIFENGNRYEGQFFDGKRHGHGIFSDANGRRYEGQFCNGEFHNDKFHGHGLAKYEIGDYYVGDFVKDKRHGRGAYMSVNSDRYEGIFENGKLNGTGTI
;
A
#
# COMPACT_ATOMS: atom_id res chain seq x y z
N MET A 1 41.00 -15.07 -17.99
CA MET A 1 40.39 -13.83 -17.47
C MET A 1 38.98 -14.17 -17.01
N THR A 2 38.82 -14.49 -15.73
CA THR A 2 37.51 -14.83 -15.16
C THR A 2 36.82 -13.54 -14.76
N ALA A 3 35.73 -13.20 -15.45
CA ALA A 3 34.82 -12.16 -14.99
C ALA A 3 34.36 -12.54 -13.58
N THR A 4 34.74 -11.73 -12.59
CA THR A 4 34.24 -11.81 -11.22
C THR A 4 32.74 -11.56 -11.26
N SER A 5 31.95 -12.63 -11.42
CA SER A 5 30.49 -12.55 -11.37
C SER A 5 30.10 -11.91 -10.04
N VAL A 6 29.43 -10.77 -10.11
CA VAL A 6 28.89 -10.07 -8.94
C VAL A 6 27.97 -11.06 -8.21
N ILE A 7 28.34 -11.44 -6.99
CA ILE A 7 27.52 -12.31 -6.15
C ILE A 7 26.28 -11.50 -5.76
N SER A 8 25.13 -11.80 -6.38
CA SER A 8 23.85 -11.22 -5.95
C SER A 8 23.52 -11.72 -4.55
N LEU A 9 23.31 -10.80 -3.60
CA LEU A 9 22.83 -11.12 -2.26
C LEU A 9 21.30 -11.27 -2.20
N VAL A 10 20.62 -10.87 -3.27
CA VAL A 10 19.17 -10.90 -3.39
C VAL A 10 18.78 -12.12 -4.22
N CYS A 11 17.85 -12.91 -3.69
CA CYS A 11 17.25 -14.01 -4.41
C CYS A 11 16.43 -13.45 -5.58
N PRO A 12 16.71 -13.90 -6.82
CA PRO A 12 16.00 -13.38 -7.99
C PRO A 12 14.55 -13.86 -8.09
N LEU A 13 14.16 -14.84 -7.27
CA LEU A 13 12.80 -15.35 -7.21
C LEU A 13 11.97 -14.56 -6.20
N THR A 14 12.52 -14.29 -5.02
CA THR A 14 11.79 -13.62 -3.93
C THR A 14 12.01 -12.11 -3.88
N ASN A 15 13.03 -11.59 -4.56
CA ASN A 15 13.54 -10.23 -4.42
C ASN A 15 13.93 -9.85 -2.98
N GLN A 16 14.19 -10.85 -2.13
CA GLN A 16 14.68 -10.64 -0.76
C GLN A 16 16.15 -11.06 -0.63
N ILE A 17 16.85 -10.52 0.36
CA ILE A 17 18.17 -11.05 0.73
C ILE A 17 18.01 -12.53 1.13
N PHE A 18 18.91 -13.39 0.64
CA PHE A 18 18.87 -14.82 0.95
C PHE A 18 18.92 -15.11 2.47
N ARG A 19 18.21 -16.16 2.89
CA ARG A 19 18.26 -16.75 4.23
C ARG A 19 18.89 -18.13 4.19
N GLU A 20 18.34 -19.02 3.38
CA GLU A 20 18.89 -20.36 3.12
C GLU A 20 19.22 -20.50 1.63
N PRO A 21 20.29 -19.84 1.15
CA PRO A 21 20.62 -19.89 -0.27
C PRO A 21 21.02 -21.30 -0.67
N VAL A 22 20.43 -21.78 -1.77
CA VAL A 22 20.77 -23.05 -2.41
C VAL A 22 21.06 -22.85 -3.89
N ILE A 23 22.03 -23.60 -4.40
CA ILE A 23 22.40 -23.64 -5.82
C ILE A 23 21.59 -24.76 -6.47
N ALA A 24 20.87 -24.43 -7.54
CA ALA A 24 20.13 -25.41 -8.34
C ALA A 24 20.98 -25.92 -9.52
N GLU A 25 20.51 -26.98 -10.20
CA GLU A 25 21.21 -27.59 -11.35
C GLU A 25 21.42 -26.62 -12.52
N ASP A 26 20.59 -25.59 -12.64
CA ASP A 26 20.74 -24.52 -13.63
C ASP A 26 21.90 -23.56 -13.32
N GLY A 27 22.62 -23.78 -12.22
CA GLY A 27 23.77 -22.98 -11.79
C GLY A 27 23.40 -21.69 -11.06
N PHE A 28 22.11 -21.38 -10.89
CA PHE A 28 21.66 -20.19 -10.19
C PHE A 28 21.41 -20.47 -8.70
N THR A 29 21.55 -19.42 -7.87
CA THR A 29 21.22 -19.49 -6.45
C THR A 29 19.80 -18.99 -6.21
N TYR A 30 19.02 -19.75 -5.44
CA TYR A 30 17.65 -19.44 -5.04
C TYR A 30 17.44 -19.60 -3.53
N GLU A 31 16.37 -19.00 -3.01
CA GLU A 31 15.92 -19.25 -1.63
C GLU A 31 15.28 -20.62 -1.59
N LYS A 32 15.73 -21.48 -0.68
CA LYS A 32 15.44 -22.92 -0.67
C LYS A 32 13.96 -23.26 -0.69
N ASP A 33 13.17 -22.60 0.15
CA ASP A 33 11.74 -22.90 0.22
C ASP A 33 10.99 -22.33 -0.99
N ALA A 34 11.35 -21.13 -1.43
CA ALA A 34 10.73 -20.49 -2.59
C ALA A 34 10.95 -21.28 -3.89
N ILE A 35 12.17 -21.79 -4.12
CA ILE A 35 12.46 -22.58 -5.33
C ILE A 35 11.77 -23.95 -5.28
N ARG A 36 11.63 -24.56 -4.10
CA ARG A 36 10.89 -25.81 -3.93
C ARG A 36 9.41 -25.63 -4.26
N GLU A 37 8.80 -24.56 -3.78
CA GLU A 37 7.40 -24.23 -4.12
C GLU A 37 7.23 -23.96 -5.62
N TRP A 38 8.15 -23.20 -6.22
CA TRP A 38 8.13 -22.95 -7.65
C TRP A 38 8.20 -24.24 -8.48
N ILE A 39 9.11 -25.17 -8.15
CA ILE A 39 9.25 -26.42 -8.91
C ILE A 39 8.02 -27.31 -8.76
N LYS A 40 7.41 -27.41 -7.57
CA LYS A 40 6.17 -28.20 -7.39
C LYS A 40 5.05 -27.79 -8.33
N GLU A 41 5.03 -26.51 -8.71
CA GLU A 41 3.99 -25.96 -9.56
C GLU A 41 4.39 -25.93 -11.04
N TYR A 42 5.58 -25.42 -11.35
CA TYR A 42 6.00 -25.14 -12.72
C TYR A 42 6.97 -26.16 -13.30
N HIS A 43 7.56 -27.03 -12.47
CA HIS A 43 8.53 -28.05 -12.88
C HIS A 43 9.76 -27.52 -13.65
N THR A 44 10.00 -26.20 -13.61
CA THR A 44 11.04 -25.52 -14.41
C THR A 44 11.86 -24.54 -13.59
N SER A 45 13.03 -24.15 -14.10
CA SER A 45 13.84 -23.04 -13.59
C SER A 45 13.13 -21.70 -13.79
N PRO A 46 13.05 -20.85 -12.75
CA PRO A 46 12.55 -19.47 -12.89
C PRO A 46 13.33 -18.66 -13.93
N LYS A 47 14.64 -18.93 -14.09
CA LYS A 47 15.57 -18.17 -14.94
C LYS A 47 15.67 -18.72 -16.36
N THR A 48 15.96 -20.01 -16.50
CA THR A 48 16.24 -20.61 -17.81
C THR A 48 15.00 -21.20 -18.47
N LYS A 49 13.91 -21.37 -17.71
CA LYS A 49 12.67 -22.06 -18.13
C LYS A 49 12.86 -23.53 -18.50
N GLN A 50 14.03 -24.11 -18.27
CA GLN A 50 14.30 -25.54 -18.46
C GLN A 50 13.82 -26.36 -17.26
N GLU A 51 13.58 -27.65 -17.45
CA GLU A 51 13.16 -28.55 -16.38
C GLU A 51 14.17 -28.54 -15.22
N LEU A 52 13.66 -28.49 -13.99
CA LEU A 52 14.49 -28.42 -12.79
C LEU A 52 13.97 -29.40 -11.73
N LYS A 53 14.85 -30.22 -11.16
CA LYS A 53 14.47 -31.24 -10.18
C LYS A 53 14.42 -30.67 -8.77
N ILE A 54 13.42 -31.09 -7.99
CA ILE A 54 13.19 -30.56 -6.62
C ILE A 54 14.22 -31.02 -5.59
N ASP A 55 14.92 -32.12 -5.86
CA ASP A 55 15.87 -32.74 -4.91
C ASP A 55 17.35 -32.45 -5.23
N SER A 56 17.63 -31.68 -6.28
CA SER A 56 19.00 -31.49 -6.79
C SER A 56 19.72 -30.25 -6.23
N PHE A 57 19.22 -29.66 -5.14
CA PHE A 57 19.76 -28.44 -4.57
C PHE A 57 20.99 -28.67 -3.69
N LYS A 58 22.05 -27.88 -3.92
CA LYS A 58 23.24 -27.84 -3.07
C LYS A 58 23.20 -26.60 -2.17
N PRO A 59 23.44 -26.69 -0.85
CA PRO A 59 23.56 -25.51 0.00
C PRO A 59 24.64 -24.55 -0.50
N ASN A 60 24.33 -23.25 -0.62
CA ASN A 60 25.33 -22.22 -0.91
C ASN A 60 25.96 -21.74 0.41
N THR A 61 26.81 -22.57 1.00
CA THR A 61 27.43 -22.29 2.32
C THR A 61 28.32 -21.06 2.31
N GLU A 62 28.96 -20.75 1.18
CA GLU A 62 29.77 -19.54 1.01
C GLU A 62 28.91 -18.29 1.12
N LEU A 63 27.82 -18.21 0.35
CA LEU A 63 26.88 -17.08 0.42
C LEU A 63 26.21 -17.00 1.79
N LYS A 64 25.84 -18.14 2.40
CA LYS A 64 25.26 -18.17 3.73
C LYS A 64 26.22 -17.62 4.79
N SER A 65 27.47 -18.09 4.81
CA SER A 65 28.52 -17.59 5.71
C SER A 65 28.80 -16.10 5.49
N TYR A 66 28.79 -15.66 4.23
CA TYR A 66 28.92 -14.25 3.88
C TYR A 66 27.79 -13.40 4.45
N LEU A 67 26.54 -13.86 4.35
CA LEU A 67 25.35 -13.18 4.87
C LEU A 67 25.30 -13.18 6.41
N GLU A 68 25.78 -14.24 7.05
CA GLU A 68 25.90 -14.33 8.51
C GLU A 68 26.99 -13.38 9.05
N ASN A 69 28.15 -13.33 8.39
CA ASN A 69 29.22 -12.39 8.73
C ASN A 69 28.79 -10.94 8.44
N PHE A 70 28.05 -10.70 7.36
CA PHE A 70 27.38 -9.43 7.09
C PHE A 70 26.44 -9.02 8.25
N GLY A 71 25.58 -9.94 8.72
CA GLY A 71 24.70 -9.71 9.85
C GLY A 71 25.43 -9.35 11.15
N LYS A 72 26.59 -9.97 11.42
CA LYS A 72 27.41 -9.67 12.60
C LYS A 72 28.10 -8.31 12.51
N ALA A 73 28.60 -7.93 11.35
CA ALA A 73 29.22 -6.61 11.11
C ALA A 73 28.24 -5.44 11.27
N LEU A 74 26.94 -5.66 11.04
CA LEU A 74 25.88 -4.67 11.24
C LEU A 74 25.58 -4.38 12.73
N VAL A 75 25.89 -5.31 13.64
CA VAL A 75 25.55 -5.23 15.07
C VAL A 75 26.73 -4.73 15.92
N SER A 76 27.97 -4.80 15.41
CA SER A 76 29.14 -4.34 16.17
C SER A 76 29.19 -2.82 16.28
N LYS A 77 29.33 -2.31 17.50
CA LYS A 77 29.42 -0.88 17.85
C LYS A 77 30.66 -0.15 17.32
N ASP A 78 31.59 -0.87 16.67
CA ASP A 78 32.85 -0.33 16.20
C ASP A 78 32.92 -0.18 14.67
N HIS A 79 32.83 1.07 14.25
CA HIS A 79 33.56 1.71 13.14
C HIS A 79 33.17 1.44 11.67
N ASN A 80 33.03 2.58 10.94
CA ASN A 80 33.29 2.80 9.51
C ASN A 80 32.47 2.03 8.48
N PHE A 81 31.16 2.29 8.46
CA PHE A 81 30.37 2.11 7.23
C PHE A 81 30.83 3.11 6.18
N LYS A 82 31.33 2.62 5.04
CA LYS A 82 31.46 3.43 3.82
C LYS A 82 30.24 3.15 2.95
N LEU A 83 29.29 4.08 2.97
CA LEU A 83 28.31 4.17 1.90
C LEU A 83 29.07 4.53 0.60
N ASN A 84 28.54 4.15 -0.56
CA ASN A 84 29.12 4.57 -1.84
C ASN A 84 29.07 6.09 -2.06
N THR A 85 28.48 6.84 -1.14
CA THR A 85 28.21 8.27 -1.33
C THR A 85 27.93 8.97 -0.01
N ASP A 86 28.26 10.27 0.05
CA ASP A 86 27.80 11.18 1.11
C ASP A 86 26.32 11.50 0.87
N VAL A 87 25.44 10.85 1.65
CA VAL A 87 23.96 10.87 1.48
C VAL A 87 23.40 12.29 1.51
N GLU A 88 24.07 13.21 2.22
CA GLU A 88 23.63 14.60 2.38
C GLU A 88 24.07 15.51 1.23
N LYS A 89 25.11 15.15 0.48
CA LYS A 89 25.65 16.00 -0.60
C LYS A 89 25.21 15.59 -2.00
N GLU A 90 24.92 14.32 -2.23
CA GLU A 90 24.81 13.78 -3.60
C GLU A 90 23.43 13.22 -3.99
N ARG A 91 22.40 13.25 -3.11
CA ARG A 91 21.08 12.65 -3.44
C ARG A 91 19.88 13.51 -3.06
N ARG A 92 18.91 13.59 -3.98
CA ARG A 92 17.54 14.04 -3.69
C ARG A 92 16.85 12.99 -2.82
N ALA A 93 16.31 13.39 -1.68
CA ALA A 93 15.53 12.50 -0.82
C ALA A 93 14.33 11.95 -1.60
N LEU A 94 14.03 10.66 -1.42
CA LEU A 94 12.79 10.04 -1.90
C LEU A 94 11.58 10.62 -1.15
N PHE A 95 11.77 10.93 0.12
CA PHE A 95 10.77 11.51 0.99
C PHE A 95 11.44 12.42 2.00
N ASN A 96 10.79 13.54 2.34
CA ASN A 96 11.28 14.46 3.35
C ASN A 96 10.11 15.08 4.12
N SER A 97 10.21 15.05 5.44
CA SER A 97 9.23 15.62 6.37
C SER A 97 9.93 16.15 7.62
N ASN A 98 9.17 16.80 8.53
CA ASN A 98 9.70 17.28 9.81
C ASN A 98 10.18 16.10 10.68
N GLY A 99 11.49 15.83 10.64
CA GLY A 99 12.15 14.82 11.48
C GLY A 99 12.40 13.46 10.82
N LYS A 100 11.92 13.23 9.59
CA LYS A 100 12.20 12.00 8.82
C LYS A 100 12.54 12.31 7.37
N SER A 101 13.64 11.71 6.89
CA SER A 101 14.05 11.79 5.48
C SER A 101 14.47 10.40 4.98
N ILE A 102 14.07 10.05 3.76
CA ILE A 102 14.34 8.74 3.16
C ILE A 102 15.23 8.90 1.93
N PHE A 103 16.32 8.13 1.88
CA PHE A 103 17.27 8.14 0.77
C PHE A 103 17.44 6.73 0.22
N LYS A 104 17.39 6.58 -1.11
CA LYS A 104 17.83 5.34 -1.76
C LYS A 104 19.35 5.28 -1.69
N ALA A 105 19.92 4.14 -1.33
CA ALA A 105 21.35 3.91 -1.34
C ALA A 105 21.67 2.49 -1.84
N SER A 106 22.95 2.25 -2.10
CA SER A 106 23.47 0.90 -2.37
C SER A 106 24.59 0.64 -1.39
N TRP A 107 24.59 -0.54 -0.79
CA TRP A 107 25.64 -0.90 0.14
C TRP A 107 26.96 -1.14 -0.60
N LEU A 108 28.10 -0.70 -0.08
CA LEU A 108 29.41 -1.13 -0.58
C LEU A 108 29.96 -2.26 0.28
N LEU A 109 30.14 -3.41 -0.35
CA LEU A 109 30.68 -4.61 0.27
C LEU A 109 32.20 -4.51 0.45
N THR A 110 32.86 -3.92 -0.55
CA THR A 110 34.29 -3.58 -0.59
C THR A 110 34.48 -2.36 -1.51
N LYS A 111 35.71 -1.82 -1.63
CA LYS A 111 36.02 -0.69 -2.54
C LYS A 111 35.53 -0.89 -3.98
N ASP A 112 35.32 -2.14 -4.43
CA ASP A 112 35.11 -2.48 -5.84
C ASP A 112 33.83 -3.32 -6.10
N LYS A 113 32.92 -3.50 -5.11
CA LYS A 113 31.70 -4.32 -5.29
C LYS A 113 30.43 -3.66 -4.74
N ASN A 114 29.44 -3.49 -5.62
CA ASN A 114 28.09 -3.04 -5.29
C ASN A 114 27.31 -4.15 -4.56
N GLY A 115 26.73 -3.81 -3.42
CA GLY A 115 25.81 -4.63 -2.63
C GLY A 115 24.34 -4.38 -2.97
N PRO A 116 23.41 -5.06 -2.27
CA PRO A 116 21.97 -4.95 -2.51
C PRO A 116 21.49 -3.50 -2.36
N PRO A 117 20.43 -3.11 -3.08
CA PRO A 117 19.78 -1.82 -2.86
C PRO A 117 19.23 -1.78 -1.43
N ILE A 118 19.48 -0.67 -0.76
CA ILE A 118 18.99 -0.39 0.60
C ILE A 118 18.32 0.97 0.63
N VAL A 119 17.54 1.20 1.67
CA VAL A 119 17.00 2.50 2.02
C VAL A 119 17.68 2.99 3.28
N ILE A 120 18.01 4.27 3.31
CA ILE A 120 18.48 4.96 4.51
C ILE A 120 17.33 5.84 4.99
N LEU A 121 16.79 5.51 6.15
CA LEU A 121 15.83 6.35 6.86
C LEU A 121 16.60 7.17 7.89
N LYS A 122 16.73 8.47 7.65
CA LYS A 122 17.26 9.44 8.61
C LYS A 122 16.14 9.87 9.54
N LEU A 123 16.30 9.57 10.83
CA LEU A 123 15.47 10.07 11.92
C LEU A 123 16.22 11.22 12.59
N ALA A 124 15.55 12.35 12.78
CA ALA A 124 16.10 13.53 13.45
C ALA A 124 15.27 13.90 14.70
N GLY A 125 15.91 14.61 15.61
CA GLY A 125 15.29 15.08 16.85
C GLY A 125 15.38 14.10 18.02
N VAL A 126 14.91 14.57 19.19
CA VAL A 126 15.15 13.92 20.49
C VAL A 126 14.59 12.50 20.65
N ARG A 127 13.67 12.07 19.76
CA ARG A 127 13.07 10.72 19.77
C ARG A 127 13.75 9.74 18.83
N ALA A 128 14.66 10.19 17.95
CA ALA A 128 15.29 9.35 16.93
C ALA A 128 15.98 8.12 17.52
N GLN A 129 16.68 8.28 18.65
CA GLN A 129 17.36 7.16 19.31
C GLN A 129 16.40 6.12 19.89
N VAL A 130 15.25 6.57 20.45
CA VAL A 130 14.22 5.67 21.01
C VAL A 130 13.57 4.86 19.88
N GLU A 131 13.23 5.52 18.78
CA GLU A 131 12.68 4.87 17.59
C GLU A 131 13.68 3.88 16.97
N ALA A 132 14.95 4.26 16.82
CA ALA A 132 15.99 3.36 16.30
C ALA A 132 16.18 2.09 17.16
N THR A 133 16.16 2.22 18.50
CA THR A 133 16.25 1.07 19.41
C THR A 133 15.02 0.17 19.33
N PHE A 134 13.86 0.71 18.96
CA PHE A 134 12.68 -0.12 18.69
C PHE A 134 12.91 -1.02 17.47
N TYR A 135 13.41 -0.45 16.36
CA TYR A 135 13.74 -1.25 15.16
C TYR A 135 14.79 -2.32 15.42
N GLU A 136 15.79 -2.04 16.27
CA GLU A 136 16.83 -3.01 16.65
C GLU A 136 16.26 -4.24 17.38
N LYS A 137 15.19 -4.06 18.16
CA LYS A 137 14.56 -5.13 18.94
C LYS A 137 13.61 -6.00 18.13
N LEU A 138 13.20 -5.57 16.94
CA LEU A 138 12.34 -6.36 16.08
C LEU A 138 13.14 -7.52 15.49
N ALA A 139 12.79 -8.75 15.87
CA ALA A 139 13.28 -9.93 15.19
C ALA A 139 12.85 -9.95 13.73
N ARG A 140 13.61 -10.66 12.90
CA ARG A 140 13.34 -10.79 11.48
C ARG A 140 12.00 -11.49 11.25
N HIS A 141 11.16 -10.93 10.40
CA HIS A 141 9.88 -11.50 10.00
C HIS A 141 9.68 -11.33 8.48
N PRO A 142 9.14 -12.34 7.75
CA PRO A 142 8.99 -12.26 6.28
C PRO A 142 8.13 -11.08 5.81
N HIS A 143 7.14 -10.68 6.60
CA HIS A 143 6.15 -9.64 6.26
C HIS A 143 6.34 -8.32 7.06
N ILE A 144 7.49 -8.12 7.70
CA ILE A 144 7.85 -6.83 8.35
C ILE A 144 9.11 -6.31 7.68
N LEU A 145 9.13 -5.01 7.40
CA LEU A 145 10.28 -4.36 6.80
C LEU A 145 11.54 -4.57 7.68
N GLN A 146 12.56 -5.20 7.12
CA GLN A 146 13.78 -5.47 7.86
C GLN A 146 14.64 -4.21 7.98
N THR A 147 14.99 -3.86 9.21
CA THR A 147 16.11 -2.96 9.51
C THR A 147 17.37 -3.81 9.70
N TYR A 148 18.40 -3.53 8.91
CA TYR A 148 19.70 -4.21 8.97
C TYR A 148 20.56 -3.72 10.12
N GLY A 149 20.47 -2.42 10.43
CA GLY A 149 21.23 -1.79 11.50
C GLY A 149 21.01 -0.28 11.48
N PHE A 150 21.79 0.43 12.28
CA PHE A 150 21.76 1.88 12.32
C PHE A 150 23.15 2.48 12.46
N VAL A 151 23.29 3.72 11.99
CA VAL A 151 24.50 4.52 12.12
C VAL A 151 24.14 5.78 12.90
N LYS A 152 24.89 6.06 13.98
CA LYS A 152 24.82 7.34 14.67
C LYS A 152 25.68 8.34 13.89
N GLN A 153 25.13 9.50 13.56
CA GLN A 153 25.89 10.52 12.85
C GLN A 153 26.80 11.28 13.83
N ALA A 154 28.02 11.58 13.36
CA ALA A 154 28.85 12.62 13.94
C ALA A 154 28.30 14.01 13.51
N PRO A 155 28.70 15.14 14.14
CA PRO A 155 28.14 16.48 13.91
C PRO A 155 27.95 16.85 12.43
N PRO A 156 26.91 17.63 12.05
CA PRO A 156 26.31 18.70 12.86
C PRO A 156 25.03 18.36 13.64
N ASP A 157 24.37 17.22 13.38
CA ASP A 157 23.17 16.79 14.14
C ASP A 157 23.44 15.50 14.93
N PRO A 158 24.04 15.61 16.14
CA PRO A 158 24.37 14.45 16.98
C PRO A 158 23.13 13.71 17.51
N ASN A 159 21.93 14.26 17.35
CA ASN A 159 20.68 13.63 17.76
C ASN A 159 20.03 12.81 16.63
N SER A 160 20.60 12.83 15.42
CA SER A 160 20.09 12.07 14.29
C SER A 160 20.62 10.63 14.24
N VAL A 161 19.77 9.72 13.78
CA VAL A 161 20.09 8.30 13.57
C VAL A 161 19.69 7.91 12.15
N MET A 162 20.56 7.20 11.46
CA MET A 162 20.29 6.64 10.14
C MET A 162 20.03 5.14 10.26
N LEU A 163 18.83 4.69 9.89
CA LEU A 163 18.46 3.28 9.81
C LEU A 163 18.72 2.76 8.40
N LEU A 164 19.36 1.60 8.29
CA LEU A 164 19.57 0.90 7.03
C LEU A 164 18.47 -0.15 6.88
N GLN A 165 17.65 -0.05 5.84
CA GLN A 165 16.46 -0.90 5.65
C GLN A 165 16.46 -1.57 4.28
N GLU A 166 15.64 -2.61 4.14
CA GLU A 166 15.31 -3.19 2.85
C GLU A 166 14.74 -2.14 1.87
N TYR A 167 15.11 -2.26 0.60
CA TYR A 167 14.49 -1.49 -0.47
C TYR A 167 13.30 -2.26 -1.05
N ALA A 168 12.12 -1.64 -1.01
CA ALA A 168 10.91 -2.12 -1.65
C ALA A 168 10.84 -1.58 -3.10
N PRO A 169 11.07 -2.41 -4.13
CA PRO A 169 11.17 -1.94 -5.52
C PRO A 169 9.89 -1.34 -6.09
N GLU A 170 8.73 -1.80 -5.65
CA GLU A 170 7.43 -1.36 -6.17
C GLU A 170 6.85 -0.15 -5.40
N GLY A 171 7.50 0.31 -4.33
CA GLY A 171 6.99 1.40 -3.50
C GLY A 171 5.98 0.93 -2.45
N ASN A 172 5.01 1.79 -2.12
CA ASN A 172 3.95 1.46 -1.15
C ASN A 172 2.66 0.96 -1.83
N LEU A 173 1.83 0.24 -1.08
CA LEU A 173 0.64 -0.42 -1.62
C LEU A 173 -0.40 0.57 -2.14
N TYR A 174 -0.48 1.76 -1.58
CA TYR A 174 -1.40 2.80 -2.07
C TYR A 174 -1.03 3.18 -3.52
N GLU A 175 0.23 3.53 -3.77
CA GLU A 175 0.74 3.90 -5.10
C GLU A 175 0.58 2.76 -6.10
N VAL A 176 0.98 1.54 -5.70
CA VAL A 176 0.89 0.36 -6.56
C VAL A 176 -0.54 0.09 -7.01
N LEU A 177 -1.52 0.23 -6.12
CA LEU A 177 -2.93 0.02 -6.44
C LEU A 177 -3.49 1.14 -7.30
N GLU A 178 -3.11 2.39 -7.02
CA GLU A 178 -3.53 3.56 -7.79
C GLU A 178 -3.12 3.44 -9.27
N ASP A 179 -1.89 2.98 -9.51
CA ASP A 179 -1.27 2.83 -10.83
C ASP A 179 -1.85 1.66 -11.66
N GLN A 180 -2.59 0.73 -11.05
CA GLN A 180 -3.15 -0.40 -11.79
C GLN A 180 -4.24 0.05 -12.78
N PRO A 181 -4.42 -0.60 -13.95
CA PRO A 181 -5.54 -0.27 -14.85
C PRO A 181 -6.90 -0.62 -14.23
N SER A 182 -6.96 -1.66 -13.40
CA SER A 182 -8.15 -2.17 -12.73
C SER A 182 -7.88 -2.50 -11.26
N ILE A 183 -8.90 -2.88 -10.50
CA ILE A 183 -8.70 -3.40 -9.14
C ILE A 183 -8.14 -4.82 -9.25
N PRO A 184 -7.10 -5.19 -8.47
CA PRO A 184 -6.57 -6.55 -8.48
C PRO A 184 -7.63 -7.59 -8.11
N THR A 185 -7.42 -8.83 -8.52
CA THR A 185 -8.37 -9.89 -8.17
C THR A 185 -8.52 -10.02 -6.66
N GLU A 186 -9.72 -10.34 -6.18
CA GLU A 186 -9.98 -10.47 -4.75
C GLU A 186 -9.06 -11.51 -4.07
N SER A 187 -8.64 -12.55 -4.80
CA SER A 187 -7.65 -13.51 -4.30
C SER A 187 -6.27 -12.89 -4.03
N VAL A 188 -5.84 -11.91 -4.85
CA VAL A 188 -4.58 -11.18 -4.65
C VAL A 188 -4.69 -10.27 -3.44
N LEU A 189 -5.78 -9.52 -3.31
CA LEU A 189 -6.01 -8.66 -2.15
C LEU A 189 -6.09 -9.49 -0.85
N CYS A 190 -6.76 -10.64 -0.89
CA CYS A 190 -6.84 -11.54 0.27
C CYS A 190 -5.46 -12.06 0.70
N GLU A 191 -4.58 -12.40 -0.25
CA GLU A 191 -3.19 -12.80 0.04
C GLU A 191 -2.40 -11.66 0.68
N ILE A 192 -2.50 -10.44 0.15
CA ILE A 192 -1.90 -9.24 0.75
C ILE A 192 -2.40 -9.04 2.19
N PHE A 193 -3.72 -9.16 2.43
CA PHE A 193 -4.29 -9.02 3.77
C PHE A 193 -3.82 -10.11 4.73
N MET A 194 -3.61 -11.34 4.26
CA MET A 194 -3.03 -12.42 5.05
C MET A 194 -1.59 -12.12 5.44
N GLN A 195 -0.76 -11.62 4.52
CA GLN A 195 0.63 -11.24 4.81
C GLN A 195 0.71 -10.09 5.83
N VAL A 196 -0.13 -9.05 5.68
CA VAL A 196 -0.25 -7.97 6.67
C VAL A 196 -0.73 -8.51 8.03
N SER A 197 -1.73 -9.38 8.05
CA SER A 197 -2.23 -9.99 9.29
C SER A 197 -1.17 -10.84 9.99
N ASP A 198 -0.33 -11.54 9.24
CA ASP A 198 0.78 -12.33 9.78
C ASP A 198 1.86 -11.44 10.41
N ALA A 199 2.22 -10.32 9.77
CA ALA A 199 3.10 -9.30 10.35
C ALA A 199 2.53 -8.72 11.66
N MET A 200 1.26 -8.31 11.63
CA MET A 200 0.59 -7.69 12.77
C MET A 200 0.36 -8.69 13.91
N LYS A 201 0.15 -9.97 13.61
CA LYS A 201 0.16 -11.06 14.59
C LYS A 201 1.50 -11.10 15.31
N TYR A 202 2.63 -11.06 14.60
CA TYR A 202 3.95 -11.02 15.24
C TYR A 202 4.12 -9.79 16.15
N LEU A 203 3.73 -8.60 15.69
CA LEU A 203 3.81 -7.37 16.50
C LEU A 203 2.95 -7.46 17.77
N SER A 204 1.73 -8.01 17.64
CA SER A 204 0.83 -8.23 18.77
C SER A 204 1.42 -9.17 19.83
N HIS A 205 2.07 -10.26 19.43
CA HIS A 205 2.74 -11.17 20.38
C HIS A 205 3.91 -10.52 21.10
N ASN A 206 4.54 -9.52 20.47
CA ASN A 206 5.63 -8.73 21.05
C ASN A 206 5.13 -7.46 21.78
N ASN A 207 3.82 -7.34 22.03
CA ASN A 207 3.21 -6.19 22.70
C ASN A 207 3.51 -4.83 22.03
N VAL A 208 3.65 -4.84 20.70
CA VAL A 208 3.81 -3.66 19.86
C VAL A 208 2.49 -3.27 19.22
N ILE A 209 2.02 -2.05 19.50
CA ILE A 209 0.89 -1.42 18.79
C ILE A 209 1.49 -0.59 17.65
N HIS A 210 1.01 -0.79 16.42
CA HIS A 210 1.48 -0.05 15.24
C HIS A 210 0.98 1.40 15.28
N GLY A 211 -0.33 1.61 15.45
CA GLY A 211 -0.97 2.92 15.61
C GLY A 211 -1.17 3.73 14.33
N ASP A 212 -0.72 3.23 13.18
CA ASP A 212 -0.86 3.90 11.87
C ASP A 212 -0.91 2.90 10.70
N LEU A 213 -1.65 1.81 10.85
CA LEU A 213 -1.73 0.79 9.80
C LEU A 213 -2.61 1.30 8.64
N ALA A 214 -2.03 1.42 7.43
CA ALA A 214 -2.69 1.88 6.20
C ALA A 214 -1.93 1.38 4.96
N CYS A 215 -2.51 1.44 3.75
CA CYS A 215 -1.83 1.00 2.52
C CYS A 215 -0.51 1.76 2.28
N ARG A 216 -0.42 3.05 2.63
CA ARG A 216 0.83 3.84 2.54
C ARG A 216 1.99 3.28 3.39
N ASN A 217 1.67 2.54 4.46
CA ASN A 217 2.63 1.93 5.38
C ASN A 217 2.79 0.41 5.13
N VAL A 218 2.29 -0.08 3.99
CA VAL A 218 2.55 -1.44 3.49
C VAL A 218 3.41 -1.32 2.24
N LEU A 219 4.66 -1.78 2.32
CA LEU A 219 5.61 -1.73 1.22
C LEU A 219 5.52 -2.99 0.36
N VAL A 220 5.63 -2.81 -0.95
CA VAL A 220 5.44 -3.87 -1.94
C VAL A 220 6.79 -4.26 -2.54
N PHE A 221 7.12 -5.54 -2.43
CA PHE A 221 8.38 -6.11 -2.94
C PHE A 221 8.21 -6.86 -4.26
N ARG A 222 7.02 -7.43 -4.45
CA ARG A 222 6.58 -8.05 -5.69
C ARG A 222 5.08 -7.85 -5.79
N PHE A 223 4.61 -7.56 -7.00
CA PHE A 223 3.20 -7.38 -7.26
C PHE A 223 2.79 -8.14 -8.52
N HIS A 224 1.64 -8.82 -8.45
CA HIS A 224 1.00 -9.41 -9.62
C HIS A 224 -0.51 -9.28 -9.51
N HIS A 225 -1.11 -8.74 -10.56
CA HIS A 225 -2.51 -8.30 -10.59
C HIS A 225 -3.54 -9.42 -10.36
N SER A 226 -3.22 -10.65 -10.79
CA SER A 226 -4.14 -11.80 -10.78
C SER A 226 -3.62 -13.07 -10.09
N GLU A 227 -2.37 -13.07 -9.65
CA GLU A 227 -1.68 -14.29 -9.15
C GLU A 227 -1.24 -14.09 -7.71
N PRO A 228 -2.02 -14.55 -6.72
CA PRO A 228 -1.80 -14.24 -5.31
C PRO A 228 -0.37 -14.51 -4.83
N LYS A 229 0.14 -15.72 -5.09
CA LYS A 229 1.48 -16.21 -4.69
C LYS A 229 2.68 -15.37 -5.16
N PHE A 230 2.49 -14.52 -6.18
CA PHE A 230 3.55 -13.65 -6.68
C PHE A 230 3.61 -12.30 -5.97
N ASN A 231 2.66 -12.02 -5.08
CA ASN A 231 2.64 -10.81 -4.30
C ASN A 231 3.45 -11.00 -3.02
N LEU A 232 4.23 -9.99 -2.67
CA LEU A 232 4.98 -9.94 -1.42
C LEU A 232 4.91 -8.52 -0.88
N VAL A 233 4.35 -8.40 0.32
CA VAL A 233 4.24 -7.13 1.03
C VAL A 233 4.88 -7.21 2.41
N LYS A 234 5.33 -6.06 2.91
CA LYS A 234 5.85 -5.92 4.26
C LYS A 234 5.30 -4.68 4.94
N VAL A 235 4.86 -4.83 6.18
CA VAL A 235 4.45 -3.71 7.03
C VAL A 235 5.68 -2.88 7.40
N ALA A 236 5.57 -1.56 7.30
CA ALA A 236 6.63 -0.58 7.50
C ALA A 236 6.13 0.62 8.33
N ASP A 237 7.04 1.56 8.56
CA ASP A 237 6.85 2.82 9.31
C ASP A 237 6.21 2.68 10.70
N PHE A 238 7.06 2.32 11.66
CA PHE A 238 6.71 2.23 13.07
C PHE A 238 6.87 3.56 13.83
N GLY A 239 6.83 4.71 13.14
CA GLY A 239 7.08 6.03 13.74
C GLY A 239 6.12 6.43 14.87
N LEU A 240 4.92 5.85 14.88
CA LEU A 240 3.93 6.02 15.95
C LEU A 240 3.81 4.78 16.85
N SER A 241 4.60 3.74 16.58
CA SER A 241 4.57 2.50 17.35
C SER A 241 5.20 2.72 18.71
N LYS A 242 4.52 2.22 19.75
CA LYS A 242 5.03 2.27 21.12
C LYS A 242 4.73 0.94 21.80
N GLY A 243 5.57 0.55 22.76
CA GLY A 243 5.27 -0.60 23.60
C GLY A 243 4.01 -0.35 24.42
N ALA A 244 3.17 -1.37 24.60
CA ALA A 244 1.91 -1.26 25.35
C ALA A 244 2.07 -0.66 26.77
N SER A 245 3.21 -0.89 27.42
CA SER A 245 3.57 -0.31 28.73
C SER A 245 3.76 1.22 28.67
N MET A 246 4.32 1.74 27.57
CA MET A 246 4.55 3.16 27.37
C MET A 246 3.23 3.92 27.11
N TYR A 247 2.27 3.29 26.42
CA TYR A 247 0.89 3.81 26.30
C TYR A 247 0.17 3.85 27.65
N SER A 248 0.32 2.80 28.46
CA SER A 248 -0.27 2.71 29.81
C SER A 248 0.26 3.80 30.76
N ALA A 249 1.52 4.20 30.60
CA ALA A 249 2.14 5.28 31.36
C ALA A 249 1.66 6.67 30.88
N LEU A 250 1.55 6.89 29.57
CA LEU A 250 1.09 8.16 29.00
C LEU A 250 -0.40 8.43 29.26
N ASN A 251 -1.23 7.40 29.31
CA ASN A 251 -2.66 7.52 29.66
C ASN A 251 -2.90 7.93 31.13
N LYS A 252 -1.86 7.89 31.98
CA LYS A 252 -1.92 8.32 33.38
C LYS A 252 -1.37 9.73 33.63
N SER A 253 -0.65 10.31 32.67
CA SER A 253 -0.02 11.63 32.81
C SER A 253 -0.66 12.62 31.83
N SER A 254 -1.63 13.41 32.29
CA SER A 254 -2.27 14.48 31.52
C SER A 254 -1.37 15.70 31.23
N SER A 255 -0.04 15.58 31.30
CA SER A 255 0.89 16.69 31.09
C SER A 255 1.41 16.75 29.64
N THR A 256 0.81 17.67 28.89
CA THR A 256 1.39 18.54 27.84
C THR A 256 2.83 18.26 27.39
N THR A 257 2.99 17.81 26.12
CA THR A 257 4.01 18.22 25.11
C THR A 257 4.29 17.18 24.00
N SER A 258 3.38 16.25 23.72
CA SER A 258 3.32 15.68 22.37
C SER A 258 1.89 15.40 21.96
N VAL A 259 1.38 16.23 21.06
CA VAL A 259 0.20 15.91 20.25
C VAL A 259 0.52 14.58 19.55
N ASN A 260 -0.09 13.47 20.00
CA ASN A 260 -0.08 12.26 19.17
C ASN A 260 -0.90 12.62 17.94
N ILE A 261 -0.25 12.71 16.78
CA ILE A 261 -0.93 12.89 15.51
C ILE A 261 -1.73 11.60 15.28
N VAL A 262 -3.06 11.71 15.34
CA VAL A 262 -3.96 10.58 15.13
C VAL A 262 -4.34 10.54 13.65
N PRO A 263 -4.16 9.42 12.93
CA PRO A 263 -4.62 9.28 11.55
C PRO A 263 -6.15 9.12 11.53
N VAL A 264 -6.88 10.24 11.64
CA VAL A 264 -8.31 10.27 11.99
C VAL A 264 -9.17 9.32 11.16
N ARG A 265 -8.94 9.26 9.85
CA ARG A 265 -9.71 8.46 8.90
C ARG A 265 -9.46 6.95 8.96
N TYR A 266 -8.40 6.53 9.66
CA TYR A 266 -8.02 5.14 9.86
C TYR A 266 -8.21 4.68 11.31
N ALA A 267 -8.44 5.63 12.23
CA ALA A 267 -8.43 5.37 13.66
C ALA A 267 -9.78 4.81 14.16
N ALA A 268 -9.68 3.95 15.17
CA ALA A 268 -10.83 3.34 15.85
C ALA A 268 -11.61 4.36 16.71
N PRO A 269 -12.91 4.13 16.99
CA PRO A 269 -13.72 5.02 17.83
C PRO A 269 -13.09 5.38 19.18
N GLU A 270 -12.48 4.42 19.87
CA GLU A 270 -11.84 4.63 21.18
C GLU A 270 -10.53 5.43 21.10
N VAL A 271 -9.81 5.33 19.97
CA VAL A 271 -8.64 6.17 19.69
C VAL A 271 -9.09 7.60 19.41
N LEU A 272 -10.16 7.74 18.64
CA LEU A 272 -10.71 9.04 18.26
C LEU A 272 -11.34 9.79 19.43
N ALA A 273 -12.02 9.08 20.34
CA ALA A 273 -12.71 9.67 21.48
C ALA A 273 -11.79 9.91 22.68
N SER A 274 -10.80 9.04 22.90
CA SER A 274 -10.04 9.04 24.15
C SER A 274 -8.56 8.68 23.99
N ASN A 275 -8.04 8.65 22.75
CA ASN A 275 -6.64 8.36 22.45
C ASN A 275 -6.20 6.97 22.97
N LEU A 276 -7.13 6.03 23.10
CA LEU A 276 -6.89 4.70 23.64
C LEU A 276 -6.41 3.73 22.55
N PHE A 277 -5.11 3.78 22.25
CA PHE A 277 -4.48 2.83 21.33
C PHE A 277 -4.35 1.43 21.94
N SER A 278 -4.61 0.42 21.12
CA SER A 278 -4.49 -0.99 21.51
C SER A 278 -4.25 -1.88 20.28
N MET A 279 -3.98 -3.17 20.49
CA MET A 279 -3.96 -4.13 19.39
C MET A 279 -5.30 -4.22 18.66
N LYS A 280 -6.40 -3.92 19.36
CA LYS A 280 -7.75 -3.89 18.78
C LYS A 280 -8.01 -2.63 17.96
N SER A 281 -7.32 -1.52 18.24
CA SER A 281 -7.38 -0.35 17.37
C SER A 281 -6.63 -0.60 16.06
N ASP A 282 -5.52 -1.33 16.09
CA ASP A 282 -4.84 -1.77 14.86
C ASP A 282 -5.70 -2.71 14.00
N ILE A 283 -6.50 -3.58 14.64
CA ILE A 283 -7.49 -4.41 13.92
C ILE A 283 -8.54 -3.54 13.22
N TYR A 284 -8.99 -2.45 13.84
CA TYR A 284 -9.89 -1.50 13.18
C TYR A 284 -9.23 -0.87 11.95
N SER A 285 -7.99 -0.38 12.10
CA SER A 285 -7.22 0.20 10.99
C SER A 285 -6.97 -0.82 9.87
N MET A 286 -6.81 -2.11 10.19
CA MET A 286 -6.76 -3.19 9.19
C MET A 286 -8.08 -3.29 8.38
N GLY A 287 -9.23 -3.11 9.01
CA GLY A 287 -10.52 -3.05 8.30
C GLY A 287 -10.62 -1.86 7.34
N VAL A 288 -10.08 -0.70 7.73
CA VAL A 288 -9.98 0.48 6.85
C VAL A 288 -8.99 0.25 5.71
N LEU A 289 -7.84 -0.39 5.96
CA LEU A 289 -6.87 -0.79 4.94
C LEU A 289 -7.49 -1.75 3.92
N MET A 290 -8.30 -2.72 4.36
CA MET A 290 -9.04 -3.59 3.44
C MET A 290 -9.98 -2.79 2.53
N TRP A 291 -10.68 -1.79 3.09
CA TRP A 291 -11.53 -0.89 2.30
C TRP A 291 -10.73 -0.05 1.29
N GLU A 292 -9.61 0.53 1.74
CA GLU A 292 -8.69 1.33 0.90
C GLU A 292 -8.15 0.50 -0.27
N ALA A 293 -7.74 -0.75 0.00
CA ALA A 293 -7.23 -1.64 -1.04
C ALA A 293 -8.31 -2.04 -2.07
N HIS A 294 -9.52 -2.36 -1.60
CA HIS A 294 -10.65 -2.68 -2.48
C HIS A 294 -11.16 -1.46 -3.26
N SER A 295 -10.94 -0.25 -2.76
CA SER A 295 -11.32 0.98 -3.45
C SER A 295 -10.21 1.53 -4.35
N LYS A 296 -9.16 0.75 -4.66
CA LYS A 296 -8.03 1.16 -5.50
C LYS A 296 -7.29 2.38 -4.94
N GLY A 297 -7.06 2.37 -3.62
CA GLY A 297 -6.40 3.48 -2.93
C GLY A 297 -7.27 4.73 -2.85
N MET A 298 -8.60 4.62 -2.83
CA MET A 298 -9.41 5.79 -2.48
C MET A 298 -9.14 6.18 -1.03
N PHE A 299 -9.16 7.48 -0.77
CA PHE A 299 -8.98 8.01 0.56
C PHE A 299 -10.20 7.68 1.44
N PRO A 300 -10.03 7.08 2.63
CA PRO A 300 -11.17 6.73 3.48
C PRO A 300 -12.00 7.95 3.85
N TRP A 301 -13.32 7.79 3.83
CA TRP A 301 -14.27 8.87 4.09
C TRP A 301 -14.15 10.06 3.14
N MET A 302 -13.61 9.88 1.93
CA MET A 302 -13.32 10.99 1.01
C MET A 302 -14.52 11.91 0.72
N LYS A 303 -15.75 11.45 0.88
CA LYS A 303 -16.97 12.27 0.72
C LYS A 303 -17.19 13.27 1.86
N ILE A 304 -16.49 13.11 2.98
CA ILE A 304 -16.57 14.00 4.15
C ILE A 304 -15.38 14.94 4.08
N GLU A 305 -15.68 16.23 4.05
CA GLU A 305 -14.69 17.28 3.79
C GLU A 305 -13.74 17.55 4.94
N ASN A 306 -14.12 17.30 6.21
CA ASN A 306 -13.36 17.64 7.43
C ASN A 306 -13.12 16.41 8.33
N ASP A 307 -11.90 16.25 8.85
CA ASP A 307 -11.54 15.18 9.78
C ASP A 307 -12.32 15.21 11.10
N GLU A 308 -12.66 16.39 11.61
CA GLU A 308 -13.47 16.46 12.84
C GLU A 308 -14.91 15.99 12.62
N GLU A 309 -15.41 16.07 11.39
CA GLU A 309 -16.67 15.45 11.04
C GLU A 309 -16.55 13.93 10.94
N VAL A 310 -15.49 13.43 10.28
CA VAL A 310 -15.18 11.99 10.26
C VAL A 310 -15.07 11.45 11.69
N ARG A 311 -14.33 12.14 12.57
CA ARG A 311 -14.16 11.79 13.98
C ARG A 311 -15.52 11.60 14.67
N ARG A 312 -16.39 12.61 14.60
CA ARG A 312 -17.72 12.57 15.21
C ARG A 312 -18.57 11.42 14.66
N ASN A 313 -18.56 11.22 13.34
CA ASN A 313 -19.38 10.23 12.68
C ASN A 313 -18.94 8.81 13.05
N VAL A 314 -17.64 8.53 13.04
CA VAL A 314 -17.08 7.23 13.45
C VAL A 314 -17.40 6.93 14.92
N ILE A 315 -17.26 7.92 15.81
CA ILE A 315 -17.62 7.78 17.23
C ILE A 315 -19.11 7.47 17.43
N LYS A 316 -19.98 8.04 16.58
CA LYS A 316 -21.43 7.78 16.62
C LYS A 316 -21.83 6.42 16.05
N GLY A 317 -20.90 5.67 15.46
CA GLY A 317 -21.16 4.34 14.90
C GLY A 317 -21.19 4.31 13.37
N ASP A 318 -20.99 5.42 12.67
CA ASP A 318 -20.95 5.41 11.21
C ASP A 318 -19.77 4.57 10.71
N ARG A 319 -19.96 3.84 9.61
CA ARG A 319 -18.93 3.01 8.97
C ARG A 319 -18.85 3.28 7.47
N LEU A 320 -17.68 2.96 6.89
CA LEU A 320 -17.47 3.02 5.45
C LEU A 320 -18.47 2.11 4.74
N SER A 321 -18.91 2.51 3.54
CA SER A 321 -19.76 1.67 2.69
C SER A 321 -18.92 0.63 1.94
N GLN A 322 -19.47 -0.55 1.69
CA GLN A 322 -18.82 -1.61 0.91
C GLN A 322 -18.35 -1.09 -0.47
N PRO A 323 -17.06 -1.27 -0.85
CA PRO A 323 -16.61 -1.01 -2.21
C PRO A 323 -17.26 -1.97 -3.20
N GLU A 324 -17.59 -1.52 -4.41
CA GLU A 324 -18.22 -2.36 -5.44
C GLU A 324 -17.40 -3.61 -5.81
N SER A 325 -16.08 -3.52 -5.69
CA SER A 325 -15.14 -4.62 -5.99
C SER A 325 -15.02 -5.66 -4.88
N CYS A 326 -15.57 -5.38 -3.69
CA CYS A 326 -15.41 -6.21 -2.51
C CYS A 326 -16.60 -7.16 -2.38
N SER A 327 -16.36 -8.47 -2.33
CA SER A 327 -17.43 -9.43 -2.11
C SER A 327 -18.02 -9.31 -0.71
N ASN A 328 -19.27 -9.73 -0.53
CA ASN A 328 -19.92 -9.75 0.77
C ASN A 328 -19.14 -10.59 1.80
N ASN A 329 -18.44 -11.63 1.36
CA ASN A 329 -17.65 -12.48 2.23
C ASN A 329 -16.46 -11.71 2.82
N ILE A 330 -15.63 -11.07 1.97
CA ILE A 330 -14.49 -10.25 2.44
C ILE A 330 -14.98 -9.01 3.20
N TRP A 331 -16.05 -8.38 2.73
CA TRP A 331 -16.61 -7.21 3.39
C TRP A 331 -17.13 -7.52 4.80
N SER A 332 -17.73 -8.69 5.01
CA SER A 332 -18.16 -9.11 6.36
C SER A 332 -16.99 -9.24 7.34
N ILE A 333 -15.81 -9.65 6.85
CA ILE A 333 -14.58 -9.72 7.65
C ILE A 333 -14.10 -8.30 7.97
N ALA A 334 -14.06 -7.40 6.98
CA ALA A 334 -13.66 -6.01 7.17
C ALA A 334 -14.60 -5.27 8.16
N LEU A 335 -15.91 -5.47 8.06
CA LEU A 335 -16.89 -4.93 9.00
C LEU A 335 -16.67 -5.45 10.43
N LYS A 336 -16.36 -6.75 10.59
CA LYS A 336 -16.04 -7.32 11.90
C LYS A 336 -14.75 -6.74 12.49
N CYS A 337 -13.77 -6.40 11.66
CA CYS A 337 -12.60 -5.64 12.10
C CYS A 337 -12.98 -4.22 12.57
N MET A 338 -13.97 -3.60 11.94
CA MET A 338 -14.47 -2.26 12.26
C MET A 338 -15.63 -2.24 13.28
N SER A 339 -15.84 -3.30 14.06
CA SER A 339 -16.84 -3.32 15.14
C SER A 339 -16.62 -2.17 16.12
N GLU A 340 -17.72 -1.57 16.61
CA GLU A 340 -17.64 -0.45 17.56
C GLU A 340 -16.85 -0.81 18.81
N LYS A 341 -17.23 -1.91 19.46
CA LYS A 341 -16.56 -2.39 20.66
C LYS A 341 -15.28 -3.14 20.32
N PRO A 342 -14.12 -2.81 20.94
CA PRO A 342 -12.86 -3.49 20.69
C PRO A 342 -12.89 -5.01 20.91
N GLU A 343 -13.69 -5.49 21.86
CA GLU A 343 -13.86 -6.90 22.21
C GLU A 343 -14.54 -7.73 21.10
N ASP A 344 -15.40 -7.10 20.30
CA ASP A 344 -16.12 -7.77 19.20
C ASP A 344 -15.24 -7.94 17.95
N ARG A 345 -14.13 -7.20 17.88
CA ARG A 345 -13.15 -7.30 16.79
C ARG A 345 -12.35 -8.60 16.94
N PRO A 346 -11.91 -9.24 15.85
CA PRO A 346 -11.00 -10.40 15.95
C PRO A 346 -9.64 -10.00 16.54
N ASN A 347 -8.79 -10.97 16.84
CA ASN A 347 -7.34 -10.72 16.95
C ASN A 347 -6.67 -11.10 15.61
N PHE A 348 -5.41 -10.72 15.41
CA PHE A 348 -4.73 -10.95 14.12
C PHE A 348 -4.58 -12.44 13.75
N SER A 349 -4.48 -13.34 14.74
CA SER A 349 -4.50 -14.79 14.50
C SER A 349 -5.84 -15.26 13.93
N SER A 350 -6.95 -14.79 14.52
CA SER A 350 -8.31 -15.13 14.07
C SER A 350 -8.62 -14.48 12.72
N LEU A 351 -8.15 -13.24 12.50
CA LEU A 351 -8.30 -12.55 11.22
C LEU A 351 -7.56 -13.28 10.10
N TYR A 352 -6.33 -13.73 10.33
CA TYR A 352 -5.58 -14.55 9.38
C TYR A 352 -6.36 -15.82 9.00
N GLN A 353 -6.96 -16.51 9.98
CA GLN A 353 -7.78 -17.71 9.72
C GLN A 353 -9.01 -17.38 8.86
N LEU A 354 -9.76 -16.33 9.20
CA LEU A 354 -10.93 -15.88 8.43
C LEU A 354 -10.56 -15.54 6.98
N LEU A 355 -9.44 -14.85 6.77
CA LEU A 355 -8.94 -14.52 5.43
C LEU A 355 -8.48 -15.78 4.67
N SER A 356 -7.79 -16.70 5.34
CA SER A 356 -7.37 -17.98 4.74
C SER A 356 -8.56 -18.82 4.27
N GLU A 357 -9.61 -18.93 5.10
CA GLU A 357 -10.85 -19.60 4.73
C GLU A 357 -11.56 -18.91 3.55
N ALA A 358 -11.57 -17.58 3.53
CA ALA A 358 -12.09 -16.81 2.40
C ALA A 358 -11.29 -17.06 1.12
N ALA A 359 -9.96 -17.09 1.19
CA ALA A 359 -9.09 -17.39 0.06
C ALA A 359 -9.34 -18.80 -0.51
N LEU A 360 -9.58 -19.80 0.34
CA LEU A 360 -9.93 -21.15 -0.10
C LEU A 360 -11.26 -21.20 -0.85
N LYS A 361 -12.28 -20.47 -0.36
CA LYS A 361 -13.57 -20.35 -1.05
C LYS A 361 -13.42 -19.72 -2.44
N LEU A 362 -12.60 -18.67 -2.56
CA LEU A 362 -12.31 -18.03 -3.85
C LEU A 362 -11.64 -18.99 -4.85
N LYS A 363 -10.73 -19.86 -4.37
CA LYS A 363 -10.12 -20.90 -5.20
C LYS A 363 -11.15 -21.94 -5.67
N SER A 364 -12.05 -22.39 -4.79
CA SER A 364 -13.08 -23.37 -5.13
C SER A 364 -14.14 -22.86 -6.12
N SER A 365 -14.45 -21.55 -6.07
CA SER A 365 -15.40 -20.91 -6.99
C SER A 365 -14.87 -20.82 -8.43
N LYS A 366 -13.53 -20.76 -8.63
CA LYS A 366 -12.92 -20.76 -9.97
C LYS A 366 -12.97 -22.14 -10.65
N ASN A 367 -13.03 -23.23 -9.89
CA ASN A 367 -13.11 -24.59 -10.41
C ASN A 367 -14.54 -25.05 -10.74
N SER A 368 -15.54 -24.20 -10.49
CA SER A 368 -16.97 -24.51 -10.68
C SER A 368 -17.66 -23.68 -11.77
N THR A 369 -16.95 -22.83 -12.51
CA THR A 369 -17.50 -22.07 -13.64
C THR A 369 -17.54 -22.88 -14.93
N GLY A 370 -18.47 -23.85 -14.96
CA GLY A 370 -19.05 -24.43 -16.17
C GLY A 370 -20.54 -24.08 -16.29
N LYS A 371 -20.96 -22.92 -15.78
CA LYS A 371 -22.35 -22.43 -15.90
C LYS A 371 -22.36 -20.96 -16.32
N ASN A 372 -22.97 -20.73 -17.48
CA ASN A 372 -23.29 -19.42 -18.04
C ASN A 372 -24.02 -18.55 -17.00
N PRO A 373 -23.50 -17.36 -16.66
CA PRO A 373 -24.35 -16.32 -16.10
C PRO A 373 -25.28 -15.81 -17.21
N SER A 374 -26.51 -15.47 -16.83
CA SER A 374 -27.55 -14.90 -17.69
C SER A 374 -26.99 -13.89 -18.71
N GLN A 375 -27.40 -14.01 -19.97
CA GLN A 375 -26.93 -13.21 -21.11
C GLN A 375 -27.03 -11.70 -20.85
N THR A 376 -25.97 -11.13 -20.28
CA THR A 376 -25.61 -9.73 -20.47
C THR A 376 -24.74 -9.69 -21.70
N VAL A 377 -25.27 -9.20 -22.82
CA VAL A 377 -24.50 -9.12 -24.07
C VAL A 377 -23.51 -7.97 -23.95
N ILE A 378 -22.24 -8.27 -23.74
CA ILE A 378 -21.13 -7.32 -23.88
C ILE A 378 -20.83 -7.20 -25.37
N GLN A 379 -20.89 -5.99 -25.91
CA GLN A 379 -20.54 -5.70 -27.30
C GLN A 379 -19.39 -4.73 -27.39
N THR A 380 -18.56 -4.91 -28.42
CA THR A 380 -17.60 -3.92 -28.89
C THR A 380 -18.19 -3.24 -30.13
N ILE A 381 -18.34 -1.93 -30.09
CA ILE A 381 -18.84 -1.11 -31.19
C ILE A 381 -17.78 -0.09 -31.55
N ASP A 382 -17.23 -0.22 -32.76
CA ASP A 382 -16.37 0.78 -33.36
C ASP A 382 -17.25 1.77 -34.14
N TYR A 383 -17.24 3.03 -33.74
CA TYR A 383 -18.02 4.08 -34.39
C TYR A 383 -17.22 4.67 -35.58
N PRO A 384 -17.89 5.10 -36.65
CA PRO A 384 -17.24 5.79 -37.78
C PRO A 384 -16.46 7.05 -37.37
N SER A 385 -16.75 7.63 -36.20
CA SER A 385 -16.01 8.74 -35.61
C SER A 385 -14.66 8.35 -34.99
N GLY A 386 -14.22 7.08 -35.11
CA GLY A 386 -12.98 6.59 -34.47
C GLY A 386 -13.10 6.35 -32.95
N SER A 387 -14.27 6.57 -32.37
CA SER A 387 -14.55 6.22 -30.97
C SER A 387 -14.94 4.75 -30.84
N GLN A 388 -14.65 4.10 -29.72
CA GLN A 388 -14.99 2.71 -29.43
C GLN A 388 -15.83 2.60 -28.16
N TYR A 389 -16.84 1.75 -28.17
CA TYR A 389 -17.59 1.35 -26.98
C TYR A 389 -17.38 -0.12 -26.68
N ILE A 390 -17.15 -0.46 -25.41
CA ILE A 390 -17.10 -1.84 -24.90
C ILE A 390 -17.99 -1.90 -23.68
N GLY A 391 -19.11 -2.61 -23.73
CA GLY A 391 -19.98 -2.69 -22.57
C GLY A 391 -21.29 -3.39 -22.82
N GLU A 392 -22.12 -3.40 -21.80
CA GLU A 392 -23.42 -4.05 -21.86
C GLU A 392 -24.37 -3.28 -22.80
N MET A 393 -25.23 -4.02 -23.47
CA MET A 393 -26.22 -3.48 -24.40
C MET A 393 -27.60 -4.02 -24.06
N LYS A 394 -28.62 -3.14 -24.12
CA LYS A 394 -30.03 -3.51 -23.99
C LYS A 394 -30.83 -2.77 -25.05
N ASP A 395 -31.64 -3.51 -25.82
CA ASP A 395 -32.52 -2.98 -26.87
C ASP A 395 -31.79 -2.08 -27.89
N GLY A 396 -30.57 -2.49 -28.29
CA GLY A 396 -29.76 -1.76 -29.26
C GLY A 396 -29.08 -0.48 -28.73
N LYS A 397 -29.20 -0.20 -27.43
CA LYS A 397 -28.58 0.96 -26.77
C LYS A 397 -27.61 0.54 -25.67
N ARG A 398 -26.62 1.39 -25.38
CA ARG A 398 -25.70 1.23 -24.25
C ARG A 398 -26.50 1.19 -22.95
N HIS A 399 -26.29 0.18 -22.13
CA HIS A 399 -26.98 0.01 -20.85
C HIS A 399 -26.01 -0.66 -19.87
N GLY A 400 -26.30 -0.66 -18.57
CA GLY A 400 -25.44 -1.35 -17.60
C GLY A 400 -24.04 -0.76 -17.54
N LYS A 401 -22.99 -1.56 -17.32
CA LYS A 401 -21.61 -1.05 -17.28
C LYS A 401 -21.00 -0.98 -18.68
N GLY A 402 -20.20 0.05 -18.95
CA GLY A 402 -19.48 0.15 -20.20
C GLY A 402 -18.33 1.14 -20.19
N VAL A 403 -17.52 1.05 -21.23
CA VAL A 403 -16.35 1.88 -21.49
C VAL A 403 -16.53 2.54 -22.85
N VAL A 404 -16.29 3.85 -22.93
CA VAL A 404 -16.17 4.58 -24.19
C VAL A 404 -14.75 5.12 -24.29
N ILE A 405 -14.07 4.80 -25.38
CA ILE A 405 -12.80 5.41 -25.78
C ILE A 405 -13.14 6.39 -26.89
N PHE A 406 -12.84 7.67 -26.68
CA PHE A 406 -13.08 8.72 -27.65
C PHE A 406 -11.90 8.86 -28.59
N GLU A 407 -12.14 9.38 -29.80
CA GLU A 407 -11.09 9.58 -30.83
C GLU A 407 -9.92 10.43 -30.31
N ASN A 408 -10.21 11.41 -29.46
CA ASN A 408 -9.22 12.30 -28.87
C ASN A 408 -8.39 11.66 -27.74
N GLY A 409 -8.55 10.34 -27.48
CA GLY A 409 -7.86 9.61 -26.43
C GLY A 409 -8.53 9.70 -25.04
N ASN A 410 -9.62 10.46 -24.89
CA ASN A 410 -10.38 10.46 -23.66
C ASN A 410 -11.06 9.09 -23.46
N ARG A 411 -11.37 8.77 -22.21
CA ARG A 411 -11.99 7.51 -21.81
C ARG A 411 -13.06 7.77 -20.76
N TYR A 412 -14.23 7.16 -20.93
CA TYR A 412 -15.23 7.08 -19.88
C TYR A 412 -15.45 5.61 -19.51
N GLU A 413 -15.56 5.31 -18.23
CA GLU A 413 -15.94 4.01 -17.70
C GLU A 413 -17.00 4.20 -16.63
N GLY A 414 -18.17 3.62 -16.80
CA GLY A 414 -19.25 3.82 -15.85
C GLY A 414 -20.56 3.22 -16.29
N GLN A 415 -21.63 3.60 -15.60
CA GLN A 415 -22.96 3.07 -15.88
C GLN A 415 -23.60 3.80 -17.06
N PHE A 416 -24.42 3.08 -17.79
CA PHE A 416 -25.23 3.55 -18.90
C PHE A 416 -26.69 3.18 -18.66
N PHE A 417 -27.58 4.10 -19.02
CA PHE A 417 -29.01 3.88 -19.04
C PHE A 417 -29.58 4.50 -20.31
N ASP A 418 -30.27 3.68 -21.11
CA ASP A 418 -30.89 4.07 -22.38
C ASP A 418 -29.96 4.83 -23.35
N GLY A 419 -28.72 4.35 -23.49
CA GLY A 419 -27.72 4.93 -24.40
C GLY A 419 -26.94 6.10 -23.82
N LYS A 420 -27.30 6.58 -22.62
CA LYS A 420 -26.68 7.73 -21.95
C LYS A 420 -25.85 7.27 -20.74
N ARG A 421 -24.75 7.99 -20.46
CA ARG A 421 -24.00 7.84 -19.20
C ARG A 421 -24.93 8.16 -18.02
N HIS A 422 -24.91 7.32 -17.02
CA HIS A 422 -25.80 7.39 -15.86
C HIS A 422 -25.07 6.87 -14.62
N GLY A 423 -25.62 7.09 -13.43
CA GLY A 423 -25.11 6.58 -12.17
C GLY A 423 -23.64 6.95 -11.92
N HIS A 424 -22.83 6.03 -11.43
CA HIS A 424 -21.42 6.32 -11.15
C HIS A 424 -20.53 6.09 -12.38
N GLY A 425 -19.48 6.90 -12.53
CA GLY A 425 -18.49 6.72 -13.58
C GLY A 425 -17.19 7.46 -13.36
N ILE A 426 -16.24 7.13 -14.22
CA ILE A 426 -14.88 7.66 -14.25
C ILE A 426 -14.65 8.20 -15.66
N PHE A 427 -14.23 9.45 -15.74
CA PHE A 427 -13.74 10.05 -16.98
C PHE A 427 -12.24 10.30 -16.85
N SER A 428 -11.48 9.88 -17.84
CA SER A 428 -10.06 10.16 -18.01
C SER A 428 -9.87 10.90 -19.32
N ASP A 429 -9.12 12.00 -19.32
CA ASP A 429 -8.72 12.60 -20.60
C ASP A 429 -7.39 12.03 -21.10
N ALA A 430 -7.03 12.35 -22.34
CA ALA A 430 -5.78 11.88 -22.96
C ALA A 430 -4.50 12.37 -22.25
N ASN A 431 -4.61 13.38 -21.38
CA ASN A 431 -3.50 13.92 -20.60
C ASN A 431 -3.40 13.26 -19.21
N GLY A 432 -4.24 12.26 -18.91
CA GLY A 432 -4.20 11.54 -17.63
C GLY A 432 -4.99 12.19 -16.50
N ARG A 433 -5.71 13.30 -16.74
CA ARG A 433 -6.61 13.88 -15.73
C ARG A 433 -7.78 12.93 -15.53
N ARG A 434 -8.04 12.57 -14.26
CA ARG A 434 -9.09 11.62 -13.89
C ARG A 434 -10.14 12.28 -13.01
N TYR A 435 -11.39 11.96 -13.33
CA TYR A 435 -12.57 12.49 -12.68
C TYR A 435 -13.53 11.37 -12.35
N GLU A 436 -14.07 11.39 -11.14
CA GLU A 436 -14.97 10.36 -10.64
C GLU A 436 -16.17 11.00 -9.92
N GLY A 437 -17.39 10.58 -10.26
CA GLY A 437 -18.60 11.24 -9.76
C GLY A 437 -19.91 10.58 -10.17
N GLN A 438 -21.01 11.27 -9.85
CA GLN A 438 -22.38 10.89 -10.23
C GLN A 438 -22.77 11.52 -11.57
N PHE A 439 -23.41 10.75 -12.43
CA PHE A 439 -23.84 11.09 -13.78
C PHE A 439 -25.36 10.93 -13.85
N CYS A 440 -26.11 12.01 -14.08
CA CYS A 440 -27.56 11.95 -14.22
C CYS A 440 -27.98 12.44 -15.61
N ASN A 441 -28.83 11.67 -16.28
CA ASN A 441 -29.63 12.04 -17.45
C ASN A 441 -28.91 12.62 -18.70
N GLY A 442 -27.60 12.39 -18.85
CA GLY A 442 -26.89 12.66 -20.11
C GLY A 442 -26.91 14.11 -20.59
N GLU A 443 -27.14 15.09 -19.71
CA GLU A 443 -26.94 16.48 -20.07
C GLU A 443 -25.46 16.84 -19.91
N PHE A 444 -24.79 16.86 -21.05
CA PHE A 444 -23.57 17.64 -21.21
C PHE A 444 -23.65 18.44 -22.48
N HIS A 445 -23.83 19.76 -22.31
CA HIS A 445 -23.30 20.69 -23.29
C HIS A 445 -21.79 20.84 -23.01
N ASN A 446 -20.97 20.25 -23.90
CA ASN A 446 -19.55 20.57 -24.11
C ASN A 446 -18.54 20.14 -23.04
N ASP A 447 -18.60 18.91 -22.54
CA ASP A 447 -17.45 18.31 -21.88
C ASP A 447 -16.98 18.97 -20.55
N LYS A 448 -17.87 19.65 -19.76
CA LYS A 448 -17.52 20.35 -18.49
C LYS A 448 -18.17 19.93 -17.15
N PHE A 449 -17.42 19.44 -16.15
CA PHE A 449 -17.89 18.94 -14.83
C PHE A 449 -18.86 19.88 -14.09
N HIS A 450 -19.89 19.29 -13.45
CA HIS A 450 -20.83 19.99 -12.59
C HIS A 450 -21.26 19.10 -11.40
N GLY A 451 -21.50 19.70 -10.24
CA GLY A 451 -21.91 18.99 -9.01
C GLY A 451 -20.72 18.49 -8.19
N HIS A 452 -21.00 17.68 -7.17
CA HIS A 452 -19.99 17.19 -6.23
C HIS A 452 -19.19 16.02 -6.80
N GLY A 453 -17.86 16.05 -6.69
CA GLY A 453 -17.02 14.98 -7.24
C GLY A 453 -15.57 15.02 -6.77
N LEU A 454 -14.77 14.11 -7.34
CA LEU A 454 -13.32 14.04 -7.15
C LEU A 454 -12.62 14.37 -8.47
N ALA A 455 -11.69 15.33 -8.43
CA ALA A 455 -10.71 15.55 -9.50
C ALA A 455 -9.31 15.19 -9.00
N LYS A 456 -8.61 14.30 -9.73
CA LYS A 456 -7.19 14.00 -9.52
C LYS A 456 -6.35 14.71 -10.58
N TYR A 457 -5.27 15.35 -10.16
CA TYR A 457 -4.38 16.16 -11.01
C TYR A 457 -3.04 15.45 -11.27
N GLU A 458 -2.29 15.86 -12.30
CA GLU A 458 -1.09 15.19 -12.85
C GLU A 458 0.04 14.93 -11.83
N ILE A 459 0.08 15.66 -10.71
CA ILE A 459 1.13 15.50 -9.69
C ILE A 459 0.71 14.51 -8.61
N GLY A 460 -0.52 13.97 -8.61
CA GLY A 460 -1.10 13.10 -7.58
C GLY A 460 -1.96 13.86 -6.55
N ASP A 461 -2.03 15.18 -6.70
CA ASP A 461 -2.92 16.03 -5.91
C ASP A 461 -4.38 15.74 -6.26
N TYR A 462 -5.29 15.84 -5.29
CA TYR A 462 -6.71 15.67 -5.55
C TYR A 462 -7.56 16.76 -4.90
N TYR A 463 -8.68 17.05 -5.53
CA TYR A 463 -9.71 17.94 -4.99
C TYR A 463 -11.02 17.18 -4.86
N VAL A 464 -11.62 17.24 -3.68
CA VAL A 464 -13.01 16.83 -3.44
C VAL A 464 -13.82 18.06 -3.13
N GLY A 465 -14.92 18.24 -3.84
CA GLY A 465 -15.82 19.37 -3.64
C GLY A 465 -16.73 19.56 -4.84
N ASP A 466 -17.37 20.72 -4.91
CA ASP A 466 -18.29 21.02 -5.99
C ASP A 466 -17.55 21.55 -7.22
N PHE A 467 -18.10 21.26 -8.39
CA PHE A 467 -17.64 21.75 -9.67
C PHE A 467 -18.74 22.55 -10.35
N VAL A 468 -18.36 23.65 -10.99
CA VAL A 468 -19.22 24.38 -11.93
C VAL A 468 -18.43 24.61 -13.22
N LYS A 469 -18.81 23.88 -14.28
CA LYS A 469 -18.19 23.96 -15.62
C LYS A 469 -16.66 23.76 -15.56
N ASP A 470 -16.23 22.61 -15.03
CA ASP A 470 -14.83 22.19 -14.77
C ASP A 470 -14.06 22.94 -13.70
N LYS A 471 -14.65 24.00 -13.15
CA LYS A 471 -13.97 24.82 -12.16
C LYS A 471 -14.39 24.38 -10.77
N ARG A 472 -13.39 24.13 -9.90
CA ARG A 472 -13.60 24.01 -8.46
C ARG A 472 -14.46 25.17 -7.98
N HIS A 473 -15.53 24.86 -7.28
CA HIS A 473 -16.52 25.82 -6.86
C HIS A 473 -17.09 25.42 -5.50
N GLY A 474 -17.67 26.36 -4.76
CA GLY A 474 -18.22 26.07 -3.45
C GLY A 474 -17.15 25.60 -2.47
N ARG A 475 -17.55 24.85 -1.45
CA ARG A 475 -16.61 24.32 -0.46
C ARG A 475 -15.90 23.09 -1.02
N GLY A 476 -14.65 22.88 -0.63
CA GLY A 476 -13.95 21.64 -0.93
C GLY A 476 -12.60 21.51 -0.24
N ALA A 477 -12.01 20.33 -0.39
CA ALA A 477 -10.71 19.97 0.16
C ALA A 477 -9.74 19.64 -0.97
N TYR A 478 -8.59 20.28 -0.98
CA TYR A 478 -7.45 19.94 -1.81
C TYR A 478 -6.45 19.15 -0.99
N MET A 479 -5.90 18.08 -1.55
CA MET A 479 -4.84 17.30 -0.95
C MET A 479 -3.65 17.28 -1.90
N SER A 480 -2.48 17.62 -1.37
CA SER A 480 -1.20 17.44 -2.04
C SER A 480 -0.73 15.99 -1.96
N VAL A 481 0.12 15.55 -2.87
CA VAL A 481 0.86 14.28 -2.75
C VAL A 481 1.65 14.11 -1.46
N ASN A 482 2.04 15.21 -0.81
CA ASN A 482 2.70 15.16 0.49
C ASN A 482 1.71 14.98 1.65
N SER A 483 0.43 14.70 1.36
CA SER A 483 -0.67 14.65 2.32
C SER A 483 -0.95 15.97 3.04
N ASP A 484 -0.42 17.09 2.53
CA ASP A 484 -0.81 18.43 2.98
C ASP A 484 -2.23 18.70 2.49
N ARG A 485 -3.10 19.11 3.41
CA ARG A 485 -4.51 19.35 3.13
C ARG A 485 -4.80 20.84 3.14
N TYR A 486 -5.65 21.28 2.24
CA TYR A 486 -6.17 22.64 2.23
C TYR A 486 -7.69 22.58 2.12
N GLU A 487 -8.37 23.04 3.16
CA GLU A 487 -9.83 23.18 3.17
C GLU A 487 -10.20 24.65 2.93
N GLY A 488 -11.12 24.91 2.01
CA GLY A 488 -11.55 26.27 1.72
C GLY A 488 -12.73 26.38 0.76
N ILE A 489 -13.15 27.63 0.52
CA ILE A 489 -14.11 27.96 -0.53
C ILE A 489 -13.33 28.15 -1.83
N PHE A 490 -13.83 27.58 -2.91
CA PHE A 490 -13.30 27.71 -4.25
C PHE A 490 -14.29 28.51 -5.10
N GLU A 491 -13.77 29.43 -5.89
CA GLU A 491 -14.55 30.16 -6.87
C GLU A 491 -13.80 30.21 -8.19
N ASN A 492 -14.45 29.77 -9.27
CA ASN A 492 -13.86 29.71 -10.60
C ASN A 492 -12.50 28.99 -10.65
N GLY A 493 -12.33 27.94 -9.86
CA GLY A 493 -11.12 27.11 -9.85
C GLY A 493 -10.00 27.65 -8.96
N LYS A 494 -10.20 28.79 -8.29
CA LYS A 494 -9.22 29.40 -7.36
C LYS A 494 -9.74 29.33 -5.93
N LEU A 495 -8.83 29.18 -4.96
CA LEU A 495 -9.15 29.34 -3.55
C LEU A 495 -9.62 30.79 -3.32
N ASN A 496 -10.80 30.96 -2.71
CA ASN A 496 -11.36 32.24 -2.32
C ASN A 496 -11.50 32.27 -0.79
N GLY A 497 -10.80 33.18 -0.11
CA GLY A 497 -10.81 33.34 1.35
C GLY A 497 -9.63 32.69 2.10
N THR A 498 -9.69 32.69 3.44
CA THR A 498 -8.71 32.06 4.34
C THR A 498 -8.99 30.56 4.46
N GLY A 499 -8.12 29.72 3.92
CA GLY A 499 -8.17 28.26 4.11
C GLY A 499 -7.41 27.80 5.35
N THR A 500 -7.68 26.58 5.80
CA THR A 500 -6.91 25.93 6.89
C THR A 500 -6.00 24.87 6.28
N ILE A 501 -4.73 24.85 6.69
CA ILE A 501 -3.74 23.82 6.37
C ILE A 501 -3.86 22.68 7.37
#